data_AF-A0A2A2KGX0-F1
#
_entry.id   AF-A0A2A2KGX0-F1
#
_cell.length_a   1.000
_cell.length_b   1.000
_cell.length_c   1.000
_cell.angle_alpha   90.00
_cell.angle_beta   90.00
_cell.angle_gamma   90.00
#
_symmetry.space_group_name_H-M   'P 1'
#
loop_
_entity.id
_entity.type
_entity.pdbx_description
1 polymer ?
#
loop_
_entity_poly.entity_id
_entity_poly.type
_entity_poly.pdbx_seq_one_letter_code
_entity_poly.pdbx_strand_id
1 'polypeptide(L)'
;MGLYRHVIEWALGRGYAVIGCDLPGHGLSSGERASIDDFGIYQQVLEALFEQARLLDLPRPWHLCGQSTGGAIVVDHLTPMTRPSCPSSKPTRYNHGVCRPPGSVR
;
A
#
# COMPACT_ATOMS: atom_id res chain seq x y z
N MET A 1 2.07 0.74 -14.24
CA MET A 1 3.30 1.56 -14.29
C MET A 1 3.28 2.68 -15.32
N GLY A 2 2.38 2.66 -16.32
CA GLY A 2 2.39 3.67 -17.39
C GLY A 2 2.30 5.15 -16.94
N LEU A 3 1.67 5.43 -15.79
CA LEU A 3 1.54 6.80 -15.26
C LEU A 3 2.82 7.37 -14.65
N TYR A 4 3.78 6.52 -14.27
CA TYR A 4 5.00 6.96 -13.57
C TYR A 4 6.19 7.19 -14.51
N ARG A 5 6.00 7.10 -15.83
CA ARG A 5 7.07 7.20 -16.82
C ARG A 5 8.03 8.37 -16.55
N HIS A 6 7.50 9.59 -16.41
CA HIS A 6 8.34 10.78 -16.22
C HIS A 6 9.08 10.80 -14.88
N VAL A 7 8.47 10.28 -13.81
CA VAL A 7 9.12 10.18 -12.50
C VAL A 7 10.25 9.14 -12.54
N ILE A 8 10.02 8.02 -13.22
CA ILE A 8 11.04 6.98 -13.41
C ILE A 8 12.21 7.52 -14.24
N GLU A 9 11.94 8.15 -15.38
CA GLU A 9 12.97 8.77 -16.23
C GLU A 9 13.80 9.80 -15.44
N TRP A 10 13.14 10.65 -14.65
CA TRP A 10 13.82 11.62 -13.78
C TRP A 10 14.71 10.92 -12.74
N ALA A 11 14.21 9.92 -12.03
CA ALA A 11 14.96 9.22 -10.99
C ALA A 11 16.19 8.50 -11.55
N LEU A 12 16.03 7.81 -12.69
CA LEU A 12 17.14 7.17 -13.39
C LEU A 12 18.19 8.20 -13.85
N GLY A 13 17.76 9.35 -14.39
CA GLY A 13 18.66 10.45 -14.76
C GLY A 13 19.42 11.07 -13.58
N ARG A 14 18.97 10.83 -12.35
CA ARG A 14 19.63 11.23 -11.10
C ARG A 14 20.52 10.13 -10.50
N GLY A 15 20.60 8.96 -11.14
CA GLY A 15 21.41 7.83 -10.69
C GLY A 15 20.73 6.95 -9.64
N TYR A 16 19.41 7.07 -9.44
CA TYR A 16 18.68 6.17 -8.54
C TYR A 16 18.41 4.82 -9.22
N ALA A 17 18.54 3.74 -8.47
CA ALA A 17 17.87 2.49 -8.81
C ALA A 17 16.36 2.64 -8.51
N VAL A 18 15.50 2.20 -9.44
CA VAL A 18 14.04 2.34 -9.31
C VAL A 18 13.41 0.94 -9.32
N ILE A 19 12.60 0.66 -8.30
CA ILE A 19 11.76 -0.54 -8.21
C ILE A 19 10.30 -0.12 -8.01
N GLY A 20 9.37 -0.86 -8.62
CA GLY A 20 7.94 -0.65 -8.47
C GLY A 20 7.13 -1.82 -8.99
N CYS A 21 5.88 -1.95 -8.56
CA CYS A 21 4.95 -3.00 -9.01
C CYS A 21 3.54 -2.45 -9.28
N ASP A 22 2.81 -3.07 -10.19
CA ASP A 22 1.39 -2.80 -10.35
C ASP A 22 0.61 -3.36 -9.16
N LEU A 23 -0.26 -2.55 -8.57
CA LEU A 23 -1.12 -2.99 -7.46
C LEU A 23 -2.07 -4.12 -7.94
N PRO A 24 -2.47 -5.04 -7.05
CA PRO A 24 -3.50 -6.03 -7.36
C PRO A 24 -4.76 -5.38 -7.95
N GLY A 25 -5.35 -6.02 -8.97
CA GLY A 25 -6.50 -5.49 -9.70
C GLY A 25 -6.25 -4.25 -10.56
N HIS A 26 -4.99 -3.83 -10.74
CA HIS A 26 -4.56 -2.72 -11.61
C HIS A 26 -3.50 -3.16 -12.62
N GLY A 27 -3.44 -2.48 -13.77
CA GLY A 27 -2.35 -2.66 -14.74
C GLY A 27 -2.27 -4.10 -15.29
N LEU A 28 -1.07 -4.69 -15.24
CA LEU A 28 -0.83 -6.07 -15.68
C LEU A 28 -1.02 -7.11 -14.56
N SER A 29 -1.31 -6.67 -13.33
CA SER A 29 -1.50 -7.57 -12.19
C SER A 29 -2.83 -8.32 -12.29
N SER A 30 -2.83 -9.59 -11.89
CA SER A 30 -4.03 -10.43 -11.79
C SER A 30 -4.96 -9.97 -10.66
N GLY A 31 -6.22 -10.39 -10.71
CA GLY A 31 -7.27 -10.04 -9.74
C GLY A 31 -8.52 -9.50 -10.40
N GLU A 32 -9.62 -9.46 -9.65
CA GLU A 32 -10.83 -8.76 -10.08
C GLU A 32 -10.52 -7.25 -10.19
N ARG A 33 -10.98 -6.62 -11.27
CA ARG A 33 -10.62 -5.22 -11.56
C ARG A 33 -11.24 -4.32 -10.50
N ALA A 34 -10.39 -3.52 -9.85
CA ALA A 34 -10.79 -2.47 -8.93
C ALA A 34 -11.62 -2.91 -7.70
N SER A 35 -11.61 -4.20 -7.33
CA SER A 35 -12.06 -4.65 -6.00
C SER A 35 -10.85 -5.04 -5.16
N ILE A 36 -10.74 -4.46 -3.96
CA ILE A 36 -9.86 -4.95 -2.90
C ILE A 36 -10.66 -5.12 -1.62
N ASP A 37 -10.49 -6.27 -0.97
CA ASP A 37 -11.24 -6.61 0.24
C ASP A 37 -10.65 -5.98 1.51
N ASP A 38 -9.32 -5.81 1.57
CA ASP A 38 -8.60 -5.20 2.68
C ASP A 38 -7.43 -4.35 2.17
N PHE A 39 -7.34 -3.11 2.63
CA PHE A 39 -6.24 -2.20 2.31
C PHE A 39 -4.87 -2.74 2.76
N GLY A 40 -4.85 -3.62 3.77
CA GLY A 40 -3.67 -4.35 4.23
C GLY A 40 -3.05 -5.25 3.17
N ILE A 41 -3.78 -5.62 2.11
CA ILE A 41 -3.20 -6.29 0.93
C ILE A 41 -2.16 -5.37 0.28
N TYR A 42 -2.42 -4.07 0.18
CA TYR A 42 -1.46 -3.14 -0.39
C TYR A 42 -0.22 -2.95 0.48
N GLN A 43 -0.35 -3.04 1.81
CA GLN A 43 0.81 -3.05 2.71
C GLN A 43 1.68 -4.29 2.49
N GLN A 44 1.08 -5.46 2.28
CA GLN A 44 1.84 -6.68 1.95
C GLN A 44 2.60 -6.55 0.63
N VAL A 45 2.00 -5.88 -0.36
CA VAL A 45 2.66 -5.59 -1.64
C VAL A 45 3.84 -4.64 -1.45
N LEU A 46 3.70 -3.60 -0.63
CA LEU A 46 4.80 -2.70 -0.29
C LEU A 46 5.93 -3.44 0.45
N GLU A 47 5.61 -4.33 1.40
CA GLU A 47 6.62 -5.12 2.11
C GLU A 47 7.35 -6.08 1.15
N ALA A 48 6.64 -6.70 0.22
CA ALA A 48 7.25 -7.52 -0.82
C ALA A 48 8.24 -6.72 -1.70
N LEU A 49 7.94 -5.44 -2.00
CA LEU A 49 8.90 -4.56 -2.71
C LEU A 49 10.15 -4.29 -1.87
N PHE A 50 10.01 -4.10 -0.56
CA PHE A 50 11.18 -3.96 0.31
C PHE A 50 12.03 -5.22 0.34
N GLU A 51 11.41 -6.41 0.42
CA GLU A 51 12.14 -7.68 0.33
C GLU A 51 12.88 -7.83 -1.00
N GLN A 52 12.26 -7.47 -2.13
CA GLN A 52 12.95 -7.47 -3.42
C GLN A 52 14.13 -6.49 -3.43
N ALA A 53 13.95 -5.29 -2.87
CA ALA A 53 15.03 -4.31 -2.76
C ALA A 53 16.19 -4.81 -1.87
N ARG A 54 15.91 -5.58 -0.81
CA ARG A 54 16.94 -6.26 0.01
C ARG A 54 17.67 -7.34 -0.79
N LEU A 55 16.93 -8.20 -1.49
CA LEU A 55 17.49 -9.30 -2.28
C LEU A 55 18.38 -8.81 -3.43
N LEU A 56 18.04 -7.66 -4.00
CA LEU A 56 18.82 -7.00 -5.06
C LEU A 56 19.96 -6.12 -4.51
N ASP A 57 20.16 -6.08 -3.18
CA ASP A 57 21.15 -5.25 -2.50
C ASP A 57 21.10 -3.76 -2.92
N LEU A 58 19.88 -3.21 -3.03
CA LEU A 58 19.71 -1.83 -3.51
C LEU A 58 20.25 -0.81 -2.49
N PRO A 59 21.01 0.20 -2.94
CA PRO A 59 21.66 1.17 -2.07
C PRO A 59 20.62 1.98 -1.27
N ARG A 60 20.96 2.24 0.01
CA ARG A 60 20.16 3.05 0.94
C ARG A 60 20.67 4.51 0.96
N PRO A 61 19.83 5.50 1.35
CA PRO A 61 18.44 5.37 1.81
C PRO A 61 17.46 5.08 0.68
N TRP A 62 16.36 4.40 1.01
CA TRP A 62 15.25 4.19 0.08
C TRP A 62 14.21 5.31 0.21
N HIS A 63 13.68 5.73 -0.92
CA HIS A 63 12.66 6.77 -1.02
C HIS A 63 11.37 6.17 -1.59
N LEU A 64 10.23 6.50 -0.98
CA LEU A 64 8.92 6.06 -1.45
C LEU A 64 8.25 7.18 -2.24
N CYS A 65 7.61 6.83 -3.35
CA CYS A 65 6.82 7.74 -4.17
C CYS A 65 5.51 7.07 -4.54
N GLY A 66 4.39 7.74 -4.27
CA GLY A 66 3.05 7.24 -4.60
C GLY A 66 2.04 8.36 -4.71
N GLN A 67 1.09 8.22 -5.64
CA GLN A 67 -0.02 9.16 -5.89
C GLN A 67 -1.36 8.44 -5.72
N SER A 68 -2.39 9.18 -5.30
CA SER A 68 -3.72 8.63 -5.00
C SER A 68 -3.62 7.43 -4.05
N THR A 69 -4.14 6.25 -4.42
CA THR A 69 -4.01 5.00 -3.67
C THR A 69 -2.56 4.70 -3.28
N GLY A 70 -1.59 4.93 -4.18
CA GLY A 70 -0.17 4.77 -3.88
C GLY A 70 0.33 5.69 -2.76
N GLY A 71 -0.17 6.93 -2.71
CA GLY A 71 0.16 7.87 -1.64
C GLY A 71 -0.45 7.45 -0.31
N ALA A 72 -1.69 6.94 -0.31
CA ALA A 72 -2.33 6.42 0.88
C ALA A 72 -1.57 5.20 1.46
N ILE A 73 -1.05 4.32 0.61
CA ILE A 73 -0.23 3.17 1.03
C ILE A 73 1.05 3.66 1.73
N VAL A 74 1.74 4.65 1.17
CA VAL A 74 2.96 5.23 1.77
C VAL A 74 2.66 5.87 3.12
N VAL A 75 1.58 6.65 3.23
CA VAL A 75 1.19 7.27 4.50
C VAL A 75 0.86 6.20 5.54
N ASP A 76 0.02 5.22 5.21
CA ASP A 76 -0.36 4.14 6.13
C ASP A 76 0.84 3.29 6.59
N HIS A 77 1.85 3.11 5.73
CA HIS A 77 3.11 2.46 6.12
C HIS A 77 3.92 3.26 7.14
N LEU A 78 3.99 4.59 6.96
CA LEU A 78 4.73 5.49 7.86
C LEU A 78 3.98 5.79 9.15
N THR A 79 2.65 5.74 9.10
CA THR A 79 1.76 5.88 10.24
C THR A 79 0.94 4.61 10.37
N PRO A 80 1.50 3.51 10.90
CA PRO A 80 0.69 2.36 11.27
C PRO A 80 -0.22 2.81 12.41
N MET A 81 -1.38 3.35 12.05
CA MET A 81 -2.46 3.56 13.01
C MET A 81 -2.61 2.22 13.69
N THR A 82 -2.58 2.21 15.02
CA THR A 82 -2.82 1.03 15.83
C THR A 82 -4.17 0.48 15.39
N ARG A 83 -4.19 -0.48 14.45
CA ARG A 83 -5.41 -1.11 13.97
C ARG A 83 -5.96 -1.78 15.23
N PRO A 84 -7.10 -1.35 15.81
CA PRO A 84 -7.67 -2.10 16.90
C PRO A 84 -7.89 -3.50 16.35
N SER A 85 -7.27 -4.49 16.98
CA SER A 85 -7.41 -5.89 16.59
C SER A 85 -8.89 -6.22 16.68
N CYS A 86 -9.56 -6.28 15.53
CA CYS A 86 -10.92 -6.80 15.47
C CYS A 86 -10.80 -8.29 15.77
N PRO A 87 -11.41 -8.81 16.86
CA PRO A 87 -11.34 -10.24 17.16
C PRO A 87 -11.96 -10.98 15.97
N SER A 88 -11.15 -11.82 15.33
CA SER A 88 -11.55 -12.63 14.18
C SER A 88 -12.76 -13.51 14.52
N SER A 89 -13.93 -13.22 13.92
CA SER A 89 -14.99 -14.23 13.70
C SER A 89 -16.03 -13.87 12.62
N LYS A 90 -15.65 -13.29 11.46
CA LYS A 90 -16.48 -13.11 10.21
C LYS A 90 -17.85 -12.38 10.35
N PRO A 91 -18.60 -12.09 9.27
CA PRO A 91 -18.22 -11.64 7.93
C PRO A 91 -18.43 -10.12 7.75
N THR A 92 -17.66 -9.55 6.82
CA THR A 92 -17.60 -8.12 6.48
C THR A 92 -18.93 -7.59 5.92
N ARG A 93 -19.49 -6.56 6.56
CA ARG A 93 -20.31 -5.53 5.92
C ARG A 93 -19.83 -4.17 6.43
N TYR A 94 -18.98 -3.51 5.65
CA TYR A 94 -18.76 -2.08 5.80
C TYR A 94 -19.98 -1.38 5.21
N ASN A 95 -20.93 -0.98 6.06
CA ASN A 95 -21.95 -0.02 5.68
C ASN A 95 -21.89 1.14 6.66
N HIS A 96 -21.74 2.34 6.12
CA HIS A 96 -21.59 3.64 6.79
C HIS A 96 -22.10 3.66 8.24
N GLY A 97 -21.19 3.59 9.21
CA GLY A 97 -21.51 3.71 10.63
C GLY A 97 -20.25 3.93 11.44
N VAL A 98 -20.16 5.10 12.07
CA VAL A 98 -19.07 5.46 12.99
C VAL A 98 -18.95 4.38 14.07
N CYS A 99 -17.77 3.75 14.18
CA CYS A 99 -17.43 2.88 15.31
C CYS A 99 -17.53 3.70 16.61
N ARG A 100 -18.56 3.45 17.42
CA ARG A 100 -18.62 3.92 18.81
C ARG A 100 -17.92 2.91 19.72
N PRO A 101 -17.00 3.32 20.60
CA PRO A 101 -16.40 2.40 21.56
C PRO A 101 -17.45 1.90 22.57
N PRO A 102 -17.31 0.65 23.07
CA PRO A 102 -18.21 0.10 24.05
C PRO A 102 -18.00 0.82 25.39
N GLY A 103 -19.03 1.52 25.89
CA GLY A 103 -19.00 2.10 27.24
C GLY A 103 -19.75 3.42 27.47
N SER A 104 -20.34 4.06 26.47
CA SER A 104 -21.18 5.25 26.73
C SER A 104 -22.59 4.85 27.15
N VAL A 105 -22.76 4.68 28.47
CA VAL A 105 -24.06 4.58 29.15
C VAL A 105 -24.57 5.99 29.47
N ARG A 106 -25.55 6.44 28.68
CA ARG A 106 -26.81 7.14 29.01
C ARG A 106 -27.24 8.01 27.83
#